data_AF-A0A804KRV2-F1
#
_entry.id   AF-A0A804KRV2-F1
#
_cell.length_a   1.000
_cell.length_b   1.000
_cell.length_c   1.000
_cell.angle_alpha   90.00
_cell.angle_beta   90.00
_cell.angle_gamma   90.00
#
_symmetry.space_group_name_H-M   'P 1'
#
loop_
_entity.id
_entity.type
_entity.pdbx_description
1 polymer ?
#
loop_
_entity_poly.entity_id
_entity_poly.type
_entity_poly.pdbx_seq_one_letter_code
_entity_poly.pdbx_strand_id
1 'polypeptide(L)'
;MAALVSSVSPVALAARLAPGRAWIMDRWSIRGPLPVAATAAFSAGGGSGEEKRRRLVLYKKPGCCLCDGLEEKLHAALSLAGGPHSLPSVDLQVRDITGNPEWEMLYQYEIPVLAKVLPDGTEVP
;
A
#
# COMPACT_ATOMS: atom_id res chain seq x y z
N MET A 1 11.42 -37.70 -43.58
CA MET A 1 11.15 -36.67 -44.60
C MET A 1 10.93 -35.35 -43.89
N ALA A 2 11.56 -34.29 -44.40
CA ALA A 2 11.37 -32.85 -44.13
C ALA A 2 11.65 -32.30 -42.71
N ALA A 3 12.82 -31.66 -42.60
CA ALA A 3 13.07 -30.56 -41.69
C ALA A 3 12.29 -29.31 -42.13
N LEU A 4 11.82 -28.49 -41.18
CA LEU A 4 11.55 -27.07 -41.42
C LEU A 4 12.02 -26.24 -40.23
N VAL A 5 12.64 -25.14 -40.62
CA VAL A 5 13.51 -24.25 -39.87
C VAL A 5 12.74 -23.06 -39.31
N SER A 6 13.35 -22.42 -38.31
CA SER A 6 13.36 -20.97 -38.03
C SER A 6 12.06 -20.21 -37.83
N SER A 7 11.97 -19.54 -36.68
CA SER A 7 11.88 -18.08 -36.71
C SER A 7 12.42 -17.46 -35.41
N VAL A 8 13.57 -16.83 -35.52
CA VAL A 8 14.14 -15.90 -34.53
C VAL A 8 13.54 -14.53 -34.82
N SER A 9 13.06 -13.82 -33.79
CA SER A 9 12.60 -12.44 -33.93
C SER A 9 13.26 -11.55 -32.87
N PRO A 10 14.21 -10.67 -33.24
CA PRO A 10 14.76 -9.64 -32.36
C PRO A 10 14.58 -8.25 -32.98
N VAL A 11 13.60 -7.47 -32.52
CA VAL A 11 13.39 -6.05 -32.88
C VAL A 11 12.56 -5.44 -31.72
N ALA A 12 12.83 -4.30 -31.10
CA ALA A 12 13.78 -3.22 -31.32
C ALA A 12 14.15 -2.57 -29.97
N LEU A 13 15.39 -2.12 -29.88
CA LEU A 13 15.87 -1.13 -28.94
C LEU A 13 15.31 0.26 -29.36
N ALA A 14 14.61 0.95 -28.46
CA ALA A 14 14.41 2.38 -28.59
C ALA A 14 14.42 3.03 -27.21
N ALA A 15 15.58 3.54 -26.83
CA ALA A 15 15.75 4.47 -25.74
C ALA A 15 15.03 5.78 -26.07
N ARG A 16 14.25 6.31 -25.12
CA ARG A 16 13.93 7.74 -25.06
C ARG A 16 14.08 8.23 -23.63
N LEU A 17 15.28 8.75 -23.37
CA LEU A 17 15.56 9.66 -22.26
C LEU A 17 14.68 10.90 -22.42
N ALA A 18 13.93 11.25 -21.39
CA ALA A 18 13.28 12.56 -21.28
C ALA A 18 13.70 13.19 -19.95
N PRO A 19 14.55 14.23 -19.96
CA PRO A 19 14.72 15.14 -18.85
C PRO A 19 13.72 16.29 -18.99
N GLY A 20 13.08 16.71 -17.90
CA GLY A 20 12.13 17.82 -17.98
C GLY A 20 11.49 18.20 -16.66
N ARG A 21 12.30 18.62 -15.68
CA ARG A 21 11.83 19.42 -14.54
C ARG A 21 11.37 20.78 -15.10
N ALA A 22 10.07 21.05 -15.08
CA ALA A 22 9.54 22.39 -15.24
C ALA A 22 8.71 22.72 -14.00
N TRP A 23 9.38 23.27 -12.99
CA TRP A 23 8.74 23.95 -11.89
C TRP A 23 8.19 25.26 -12.44
N ILE A 24 6.92 25.26 -12.81
CA ILE A 24 6.21 26.50 -13.10
C ILE A 24 5.83 27.11 -11.75
N MET A 25 6.69 27.99 -11.27
CA MET A 25 6.30 29.04 -10.34
C MET A 25 5.51 30.09 -11.14
N ASP A 26 4.20 30.14 -10.95
CA ASP A 26 3.35 31.28 -11.29
C ASP A 26 2.61 31.61 -9.98
N ARG A 27 2.50 32.82 -9.45
CA ARG A 27 2.97 34.15 -9.82
C ARG A 27 2.59 35.01 -8.62
N TRP A 28 3.51 35.14 -7.69
CA TRP A 28 3.37 36.13 -6.62
C TRP A 28 3.43 37.55 -7.19
N SER A 29 2.27 38.12 -7.54
CA SER A 29 2.06 39.57 -7.59
C SER A 29 0.63 39.86 -7.98
N ILE A 30 -0.25 40.09 -7.00
CA ILE A 30 -1.20 41.21 -7.07
C ILE A 30 -1.34 41.81 -5.67
N ARG A 31 -0.66 42.94 -5.46
CA ARG A 31 -1.06 43.96 -4.48
C ARG A 31 -2.19 44.79 -5.10
N GLY A 32 -3.33 44.89 -4.44
CA GLY A 32 -4.42 45.81 -4.78
C GLY A 32 -5.62 45.64 -3.83
N PRO A 33 -6.35 46.71 -3.45
CA PRO A 33 -7.03 46.81 -2.15
C PRO A 33 -8.46 46.23 -2.08
N LEU A 34 -8.89 45.97 -0.85
CA LEU A 34 -10.23 45.59 -0.33
C LEU A 34 -11.40 46.49 -0.82
N PRO A 35 -12.70 46.23 -0.49
CA PRO A 35 -13.43 44.98 -0.15
C PRO A 35 -14.81 44.90 -0.85
N VAL A 36 -15.29 43.71 -1.28
CA VAL A 36 -16.74 43.51 -1.53
C VAL A 36 -17.15 42.11 -1.08
N ALA A 37 -18.17 42.08 -0.23
CA ALA A 37 -18.79 40.87 0.27
C ALA A 37 -19.39 40.03 -0.86
N ALA A 38 -18.94 38.78 -0.97
CA ALA A 38 -19.71 37.71 -1.58
C ALA A 38 -19.49 36.47 -0.71
N THR A 39 -20.50 36.13 0.10
CA THR A 39 -20.59 34.82 0.76
C THR A 39 -20.80 33.77 -0.32
N ALA A 40 -19.71 33.37 -0.96
CA ALA A 40 -19.69 32.16 -1.76
C ALA A 40 -19.80 31.00 -0.78
N ALA A 41 -21.00 30.44 -0.67
CA ALA A 41 -21.19 29.11 -0.12
C ALA A 41 -20.39 28.15 -0.99
N PHE A 42 -19.14 27.90 -0.61
CA PHE A 42 -18.39 26.79 -1.16
C PHE A 42 -19.13 25.55 -0.69
N SER A 43 -19.85 24.91 -1.61
CA SER A 43 -20.29 23.55 -1.41
C SER A 43 -19.02 22.73 -1.21
N ALA A 44 -18.66 22.52 0.05
CA ALA A 44 -17.74 21.46 0.44
C ALA A 44 -18.46 20.16 0.12
N GLY A 45 -18.43 19.77 -1.16
CA GLY A 45 -18.57 18.40 -1.58
C GLY A 45 -17.38 17.65 -1.00
N GLY A 46 -17.45 17.35 0.30
CA GLY A 46 -16.60 16.39 0.97
C GLY A 46 -16.94 15.04 0.37
N GLY A 47 -16.40 14.77 -0.82
CA GLY A 47 -16.28 13.42 -1.32
C GLY A 47 -15.55 12.66 -0.23
N SER A 48 -16.29 11.79 0.44
CA SER A 48 -15.75 10.76 1.32
C SER A 48 -14.84 9.90 0.47
N GLY A 49 -13.61 10.37 0.27
CA GLY A 49 -12.50 9.53 -0.14
C GLY A 49 -12.34 8.53 0.98
N GLU A 50 -12.99 7.38 0.81
CA GLU A 50 -12.69 6.18 1.56
C GLU A 50 -11.24 5.84 1.18
N GLU A 51 -10.31 6.46 1.92
CA GLU A 51 -8.89 6.25 1.72
C GLU A 51 -8.66 4.76 1.94
N LYS A 52 -8.22 4.06 0.88
CA LYS A 52 -8.13 2.61 0.82
C LYS A 52 -7.13 2.10 1.86
N ARG A 53 -7.61 1.85 3.08
CA ARG A 53 -6.81 1.25 4.15
C ARG A 53 -6.38 -0.14 3.72
N ARG A 54 -5.07 -0.36 3.70
CA ARG A 54 -4.49 -1.67 3.41
C ARG A 54 -4.57 -2.49 4.70
N ARG A 55 -4.98 -3.75 4.64
CA ARG A 55 -5.10 -4.58 5.83
C ARG A 55 -4.08 -5.70 5.77
N LEU A 56 -3.39 -5.91 6.88
CA LEU A 56 -2.44 -7.01 7.11
C LEU A 56 -2.99 -7.89 8.23
N VAL A 57 -2.81 -9.19 8.10
CA VAL A 57 -3.19 -10.18 9.12
C VAL A 57 -1.94 -10.94 9.53
N LEU A 58 -1.60 -10.90 10.81
CA LEU A 58 -0.57 -11.71 11.43
C LEU A 58 -1.21 -12.92 12.09
N TYR A 59 -0.96 -14.10 11.53
CA TYR A 59 -1.34 -15.37 12.12
C TYR A 59 -0.28 -15.79 13.14
N LYS A 60 -0.69 -15.98 14.40
CA LYS A 60 0.19 -16.39 15.49
C LYS A 60 -0.40 -17.50 16.36
N LYS A 61 0.44 -18.09 17.20
CA LYS A 61 0.08 -19.07 18.23
C LYS A 61 0.55 -18.58 19.61
N PRO A 62 -0.20 -18.79 20.69
CA PRO A 62 0.26 -18.48 22.04
C PRO A 62 1.55 -19.24 22.38
N GLY A 63 2.47 -18.58 23.09
CA GLY A 63 3.76 -19.16 23.47
C GLY A 63 4.84 -19.14 22.36
N CYS A 64 4.58 -18.48 21.23
CA CYS A 64 5.53 -18.31 20.14
C CYS A 64 6.37 -17.02 20.31
N CYS A 65 7.62 -17.15 20.77
CA CYS A 65 8.52 -16.02 20.97
C CYS A 65 8.87 -15.27 19.67
N LEU A 66 8.91 -15.97 18.53
CA LEU A 66 9.16 -15.35 17.22
C LEU A 66 8.00 -14.46 16.78
N CYS A 67 6.77 -14.82 17.17
CA CYS A 67 5.56 -14.12 16.81
C CYS A 67 5.46 -12.78 17.53
N ASP A 68 5.74 -12.78 18.84
CA ASP A 68 5.69 -11.55 19.66
C ASP A 68 6.75 -10.54 19.18
N GLY A 69 7.98 -11.00 18.91
CA GLY A 69 9.03 -10.15 18.38
C GLY A 69 8.75 -9.60 16.97
N LEU A 70 7.97 -10.31 16.14
CA LEU A 70 7.54 -9.82 14.84
C LEU A 70 6.41 -8.79 14.97
N GLU A 71 5.44 -9.06 15.84
CA GLU A 71 4.32 -8.18 16.15
C GLU A 71 4.85 -6.80 16.62
N GLU A 72 5.77 -6.78 17.58
CA GLU A 72 6.40 -5.55 18.08
C GLU A 72 7.06 -4.72 16.96
N LYS A 73 7.79 -5.39 16.06
CA LYS A 73 8.46 -4.73 14.94
C LYS A 73 7.48 -4.17 13.92
N LEU A 74 6.39 -4.87 13.65
CA LEU A 74 5.33 -4.38 12.77
C LEU A 74 4.67 -3.14 13.39
N HIS A 75 4.32 -3.18 14.68
CA HIS A 75 3.76 -2.01 15.37
C HIS A 75 4.71 -0.80 15.36
N ALA A 76 6.01 -1.01 15.59
CA ALA A 76 7.00 0.05 15.49
C ALA A 76 7.09 0.62 14.06
N ALA A 77 7.15 -0.23 13.04
CA ALA A 77 7.21 0.20 11.64
C ALA A 77 5.96 0.98 11.20
N LEU A 78 4.78 0.56 11.65
CA LEU A 78 3.51 1.25 11.40
C LEU A 78 3.44 2.60 12.12
N SER A 79 4.04 2.72 13.32
CA SER A 79 4.07 3.95 14.10
C SER A 79 5.04 4.99 13.51
N LEU A 80 6.09 4.57 12.81
CA LEU A 80 7.05 5.45 12.12
C LEU A 80 6.51 6.04 10.81
N ALA A 81 5.18 6.08 10.63
CA ALA A 81 4.54 6.50 9.40
C ALA A 81 4.64 8.03 9.14
N GLY A 82 5.83 8.53 8.77
CA GLY A 82 6.05 9.92 8.32
C GLY A 82 7.10 10.13 7.21
N GLY A 83 7.72 9.09 6.67
CA GLY A 83 8.66 9.11 5.55
C GLY A 83 8.05 8.76 4.18
N PRO A 84 8.81 8.87 3.08
CA PRO A 84 8.34 8.63 1.71
C PRO A 84 7.95 7.17 1.40
N HIS A 85 8.21 6.24 2.32
CA HIS A 85 7.76 4.83 2.28
C HIS A 85 6.83 4.47 3.44
N SER A 86 6.35 5.46 4.17
CA SER A 86 5.50 5.22 5.31
C SER A 86 4.17 4.61 4.92
N LEU A 87 3.66 3.79 5.83
CA LEU A 87 2.40 3.05 5.71
C LEU A 87 1.33 3.71 6.59
N PRO A 88 0.94 4.99 6.38
CA PRO A 88 0.06 5.72 7.29
C PRO A 88 -1.37 5.18 7.38
N SER A 89 -1.70 4.17 6.57
CA SER A 89 -3.07 3.66 6.42
C SER A 89 -3.11 2.13 6.38
N VAL A 90 -2.21 1.46 7.11
CA VAL A 90 -2.23 0.00 7.27
C VAL A 90 -2.85 -0.40 8.60
N ASP A 91 -3.88 -1.24 8.54
CA ASP A 91 -4.52 -1.89 9.69
C ASP A 91 -3.90 -3.27 9.91
N LEU A 92 -3.28 -3.51 11.06
CA LEU A 92 -2.70 -4.80 11.43
C LEU A 92 -3.67 -5.56 12.34
N GLN A 93 -4.10 -6.73 11.90
CA GLN A 93 -4.94 -7.64 12.66
C GLN A 93 -4.12 -8.84 13.13
N VAL A 94 -4.21 -9.19 14.41
CA VAL A 94 -3.56 -10.38 14.96
C VAL A 94 -4.62 -11.47 15.13
N ARG A 95 -4.37 -12.66 14.58
CA ARG A 95 -5.28 -13.81 14.69
C ARG A 95 -4.55 -15.00 15.31
N ASP A 96 -5.14 -15.56 16.35
CA ASP A 96 -4.68 -16.80 16.96
C ASP A 96 -5.17 -18.00 16.12
N ILE A 97 -4.22 -18.78 15.61
CA ILE A 97 -4.55 -19.97 14.81
C ILE A 97 -5.19 -21.08 15.65
N THR A 98 -4.96 -21.15 16.97
CA THR A 98 -5.49 -22.22 17.82
C THR A 98 -6.99 -22.11 18.05
N GLY A 99 -7.57 -20.92 17.80
CA GLY A 99 -9.01 -20.68 17.88
C GLY A 99 -9.78 -21.14 16.63
N ASN A 100 -9.10 -21.49 15.53
CA ASN A 100 -9.73 -21.92 14.30
C ASN A 100 -8.97 -23.12 13.67
N PRO A 101 -9.60 -24.32 13.60
CA PRO A 101 -8.92 -25.52 13.11
C PRO A 101 -8.47 -25.43 11.65
N GLU A 102 -9.14 -24.62 10.81
CA GLU A 102 -8.69 -24.39 9.43
C GLU A 102 -7.36 -23.63 9.40
N TRP A 103 -7.22 -22.59 10.23
CA TRP A 103 -5.97 -21.83 10.34
C TRP A 103 -4.85 -22.65 10.99
N GLU A 104 -5.18 -23.44 12.01
CA GLU A 104 -4.20 -24.33 12.64
C GLU A 104 -3.67 -25.36 11.63
N MET A 105 -4.54 -26.02 10.87
CA MET A 105 -4.12 -26.98 9.85
C MET A 105 -3.22 -26.36 8.77
N LEU A 106 -3.52 -25.12 8.35
CA LEU A 106 -2.75 -24.44 7.31
C LEU A 106 -1.41 -23.91 7.81
N TYR A 107 -1.36 -23.35 9.03
CA TYR A 107 -0.23 -22.53 9.46
C TYR A 107 0.54 -23.06 10.67
N GLN A 108 0.10 -24.10 11.37
CA GLN A 108 0.72 -24.52 12.65
C GLN A 108 2.23 -24.81 12.59
N TYR A 109 2.77 -25.13 11.42
CA TYR A 109 4.18 -25.43 11.22
C TYR A 109 4.97 -24.30 10.56
N GLU A 110 4.30 -23.25 10.08
CA GLU A 110 4.91 -22.13 9.35
C GLU A 110 4.82 -20.79 10.11
N ILE A 111 4.18 -20.77 11.27
CA ILE A 111 4.01 -19.57 12.08
C ILE A 111 5.35 -18.95 12.51
N PRO A 112 5.50 -17.61 12.43
CA PRO A 112 4.48 -16.62 12.08
C PRO A 112 4.24 -16.44 10.56
N VAL A 113 2.98 -16.21 10.17
CA VAL A 113 2.58 -15.92 8.77
C VAL A 113 1.93 -14.55 8.69
N LEU A 114 2.36 -13.71 7.74
CA LEU A 114 1.84 -12.36 7.53
C LEU A 114 1.13 -12.28 6.18
N ALA A 115 -0.20 -12.23 6.19
CA ALA A 115 -1.00 -12.14 4.99
C ALA A 115 -1.43 -10.70 4.68
N LYS A 116 -1.41 -10.34 3.40
CA LYS A 116 -2.01 -9.12 2.87
C LYS A 116 -3.45 -9.39 2.45
N VAL A 117 -4.37 -8.56 2.94
CA VAL A 117 -5.75 -8.57 2.50
C VAL A 117 -5.89 -7.62 1.30
N LEU A 118 -6.34 -8.17 0.18
CA LEU A 118 -6.68 -7.43 -1.02
C LEU A 118 -7.99 -6.66 -0.82
N PRO A 119 -8.24 -5.60 -1.62
CA PRO A 119 -9.55 -4.93 -1.63
C PRO A 119 -10.73 -5.89 -1.84
N ASP A 120 -10.49 -6.99 -2.54
CA ASP A 120 -11.50 -7.99 -2.90
C ASP A 120 -11.79 -8.95 -1.72
N GLY A 121 -11.13 -8.76 -0.57
CA GLY A 121 -11.28 -9.59 0.63
C GLY A 121 -10.40 -10.86 0.63
N THR A 122 -9.76 -11.18 -0.49
CA THR A 122 -8.82 -12.30 -0.58
C THR A 122 -7.58 -12.05 0.26
N GLU A 123 -7.14 -13.06 1.00
CA GLU A 123 -5.92 -13.03 1.81
C GLU A 123 -4.79 -13.75 1.06
N VAL A 124 -3.65 -13.08 0.93
CA VAL A 124 -2.45 -13.63 0.27
C VAL A 124 -1.30 -13.59 1.27
N PRO A 125 -0.76 -14.75 1.69
CA PRO A 125 0.41 -14.83 2.58
C PRO A 125 1.70 -14.31 1.94
#